data_AF-A0A1Z4RCR8-F1
#
_entry.id   AF-A0A1Z4RCR8-F1
#
_cell.length_a   1.000
_cell.length_b   1.000
_cell.length_c   1.000
_cell.angle_alpha   90.00
_cell.angle_beta   90.00
_cell.angle_gamma   90.00
#
_symmetry.space_group_name_H-M   'P 1'
#
loop_
_entity.id
_entity.type
_entity.pdbx_description
1 polymer ?
#
loop_
_entity_poly.entity_id
_entity_poly.type
_entity_poly.pdbx_seq_one_letter_code
_entity_poly.pdbx_strand_id
1 'polypeptide(L)'
;MQFKKATKENLKLRLALSGASGSGKTYSALSIASNLGSRIALIDTERGSASKYADLFNFDTCELTNYHPAKYIEALQSAETMGYEIIVIDSLSHAWFSELELAGGRFDGWAKVRPLERKLMDAMIGSKCHIIATMRSRTEWLIEENQKNGKASYSPKKIGTSPIQASGIEFEFDVAGELDYTHILTISKSRCPAITDKTYLNPGKEFAEELKTWLKTSSNSPGILEHYSNHNYSAQQNPNIEPNQDLRVKQVRILLNYPVELVVEWLQSKNVERPNQLETKEIDELIKTMCLSWAEDKFEHPRYATNSYQRNVVEAIYSGIPEIEAIQSWMENVATPEIVEIA
;
A
#
# COMPACT_ATOMS: atom_id res chain seq x y z
N MET A 1 -22.16 25.96 1.39
CA MET A 1 -21.82 24.54 1.61
C MET A 1 -23.08 23.83 2.09
N GLN A 2 -23.39 22.64 1.58
CA GLN A 2 -24.57 21.86 1.98
C GLN A 2 -24.13 20.40 2.23
N PHE A 3 -24.43 19.86 3.41
CA PHE A 3 -24.17 18.47 3.75
C PHE A 3 -25.30 17.58 3.21
N LYS A 4 -24.95 16.40 2.68
CA LYS A 4 -25.92 15.39 2.22
C LYS A 4 -25.51 14.01 2.71
N LYS A 5 -26.48 13.09 2.80
CA LYS A 5 -26.20 11.68 3.12
C LYS A 5 -25.25 11.10 2.08
N ALA A 6 -24.20 10.40 2.53
CA ALA A 6 -23.24 9.76 1.64
C ALA A 6 -23.90 8.57 0.93
N THR A 7 -23.70 8.49 -0.39
CA THR A 7 -24.10 7.36 -1.23
C THR A 7 -22.90 6.97 -2.10
N LYS A 8 -22.85 5.71 -2.56
CA LYS A 8 -21.83 5.25 -3.52
C LYS A 8 -22.18 5.58 -4.98
N GLU A 9 -23.21 6.39 -5.21
CA GLU A 9 -23.64 6.75 -6.54
C GLU A 9 -22.55 7.53 -7.28
N ASN A 10 -22.23 7.07 -8.49
CA ASN A 10 -21.25 7.67 -9.39
C ASN A 10 -19.81 7.75 -8.85
N LEU A 11 -19.44 6.95 -7.86
CA LEU A 11 -18.04 6.83 -7.44
C LEU A 11 -17.20 6.19 -8.55
N LYS A 12 -15.99 6.72 -8.73
CA LYS A 12 -15.02 6.27 -9.74
C LYS A 12 -13.78 5.75 -9.05
N LEU A 13 -13.23 4.67 -9.60
CA LEU A 13 -12.07 3.99 -9.04
C LEU A 13 -10.80 4.80 -9.32
N ARG A 14 -9.91 4.91 -8.33
CA ARG A 14 -8.49 5.26 -8.48
C ARG A 14 -7.64 4.07 -8.10
N LEU A 15 -7.10 3.36 -9.08
CA LEU A 15 -6.26 2.19 -8.89
C LEU A 15 -4.81 2.50 -9.28
N ALA A 16 -3.88 2.18 -8.39
CA ALA A 16 -2.44 2.21 -8.63
C ALA A 16 -1.89 0.78 -8.71
N LEU A 17 -1.15 0.49 -9.79
CA LEU A 17 -0.42 -0.77 -9.98
C LEU A 17 1.07 -0.46 -10.13
N SER A 18 1.86 -0.83 -9.13
CA SER A 18 3.31 -0.69 -9.20
C SER A 18 3.98 -2.02 -9.48
N GLY A 19 5.21 -2.00 -9.96
CA GLY A 19 5.97 -3.22 -10.20
C GLY A 19 7.19 -2.99 -11.09
N ALA A 20 8.17 -3.87 -10.97
CA ALA A 20 9.38 -3.81 -11.78
C ALA A 20 9.10 -4.15 -13.27
N SER A 21 10.09 -3.92 -14.13
CA SER A 21 9.94 -4.29 -15.55
C SER A 21 9.73 -5.80 -15.69
N GLY A 22 8.74 -6.22 -16.49
CA GLY A 22 8.41 -7.63 -16.68
C GLY A 22 7.39 -8.21 -15.68
N SER A 23 6.92 -7.43 -14.70
CA SER A 23 5.92 -7.91 -13.73
C SER A 23 4.48 -8.01 -14.27
N GLY A 24 4.23 -7.55 -15.50
CA GLY A 24 2.91 -7.66 -16.15
C GLY A 24 1.97 -6.47 -15.98
N LYS A 25 2.45 -5.30 -15.53
CA LYS A 25 1.62 -4.09 -15.26
C LYS A 25 0.62 -3.73 -16.36
N THR A 26 1.07 -3.53 -17.60
CA THR A 26 0.22 -3.12 -18.72
C THR A 26 -0.87 -4.16 -19.00
N TYR A 27 -0.50 -5.43 -19.03
CA TYR A 27 -1.42 -6.54 -19.23
C TYR A 27 -2.46 -6.60 -18.11
N SER A 28 -2.04 -6.53 -16.85
CA SER A 28 -2.92 -6.51 -15.69
C SER A 28 -3.86 -5.30 -15.72
N ALA A 29 -3.36 -4.12 -16.04
CA ALA A 29 -4.17 -2.91 -16.15
C ALA A 29 -5.27 -3.04 -17.21
N LEU A 30 -4.94 -3.55 -18.40
CA LEU A 30 -5.90 -3.81 -19.48
C LEU A 30 -6.89 -4.94 -19.14
N SER A 31 -6.42 -5.99 -18.48
CA SER A 31 -7.26 -7.11 -18.01
C SER A 31 -8.27 -6.65 -16.97
N ILE A 32 -7.84 -5.82 -16.01
CA ILE A 32 -8.74 -5.22 -15.02
C ILE A 32 -9.70 -4.24 -15.71
N ALA A 33 -9.20 -3.35 -16.59
CA ALA A 33 -10.01 -2.37 -17.30
C ALA A 33 -11.12 -3.03 -18.14
N SER A 34 -10.81 -4.05 -18.92
CA SER A 34 -11.78 -4.81 -19.73
C SER A 34 -12.84 -5.51 -18.89
N ASN A 35 -12.51 -5.86 -17.65
CA ASN A 35 -13.46 -6.39 -16.69
C ASN A 35 -14.09 -5.31 -15.79
N LEU A 36 -13.73 -4.03 -15.92
CA LEU A 36 -14.39 -2.90 -15.25
C LEU A 36 -15.44 -2.23 -16.16
N GLY A 37 -15.21 -2.16 -17.46
CA GLY A 37 -16.03 -1.41 -18.42
C GLY A 37 -15.62 -1.68 -19.87
N SER A 38 -16.24 -0.99 -20.80
CA SER A 38 -16.15 -1.31 -22.24
C SER A 38 -15.38 -0.28 -23.06
N ARG A 39 -15.39 0.99 -22.63
CA ARG A 39 -14.75 2.10 -23.35
C ARG A 39 -13.46 2.49 -22.63
N ILE A 40 -12.35 1.94 -23.09
CA ILE A 40 -11.04 2.07 -22.45
C ILE A 40 -10.13 2.93 -23.33
N ALA A 41 -9.62 4.01 -22.75
CA ALA A 41 -8.51 4.77 -23.32
C ALA A 41 -7.23 4.46 -22.55
N LEU A 42 -6.13 4.23 -23.25
CA LEU A 42 -4.81 4.05 -22.65
C LEU A 42 -3.91 5.21 -23.08
N ILE A 43 -3.34 5.91 -22.11
CA ILE A 43 -2.30 6.93 -22.30
C ILE A 43 -0.97 6.20 -22.25
N ASP A 44 -0.34 6.01 -23.42
CA ASP A 44 0.89 5.24 -23.60
C ASP A 44 2.10 6.18 -23.57
N THR A 45 2.99 5.97 -22.62
CA THR A 45 4.25 6.75 -22.49
C THR A 45 5.48 5.90 -22.80
N GLU A 46 5.24 4.62 -23.13
CA GLU A 46 6.22 3.57 -23.41
C GLU A 46 6.32 3.32 -24.93
N ARG A 47 6.09 4.36 -25.73
CA ARG A 47 6.30 4.40 -27.20
C ARG A 47 5.47 3.38 -27.98
N GLY A 48 4.17 3.30 -27.67
CA GLY A 48 3.23 2.43 -28.38
C GLY A 48 3.35 0.95 -27.97
N SER A 49 4.07 0.64 -26.89
CA SER A 49 4.26 -0.73 -26.44
C SER A 49 2.96 -1.43 -26.04
N ALA A 50 1.96 -0.67 -25.59
CA ALA A 50 0.66 -1.22 -25.21
C ALA A 50 -0.09 -1.81 -26.41
N SER A 51 0.11 -1.28 -27.63
CA SER A 51 -0.53 -1.78 -28.85
C SER A 51 -0.19 -3.22 -29.18
N LYS A 52 0.85 -3.81 -28.56
CA LYS A 52 1.14 -5.25 -28.64
C LYS A 52 0.07 -6.14 -28.01
N TYR A 53 -0.87 -5.57 -27.25
CA TYR A 53 -1.98 -6.28 -26.64
C TYR A 53 -3.32 -6.03 -27.35
N ALA A 54 -3.32 -5.38 -28.52
CA ALA A 54 -4.54 -5.02 -29.26
C ALA A 54 -5.32 -6.24 -29.80
N ASP A 55 -4.68 -7.39 -29.92
CA ASP A 55 -5.29 -8.68 -30.25
C ASP A 55 -5.96 -9.36 -29.05
N LEU A 56 -5.61 -8.93 -27.83
CA LEU A 56 -6.12 -9.50 -26.57
C LEU A 56 -7.19 -8.64 -25.91
N PHE A 57 -7.12 -7.31 -26.06
CA PHE A 57 -8.03 -6.37 -25.41
C PHE A 57 -8.52 -5.29 -26.38
N ASN A 58 -9.76 -4.85 -26.16
CA ASN A 58 -10.36 -3.74 -26.89
C ASN A 58 -10.13 -2.42 -26.14
N PHE A 59 -9.24 -1.57 -26.65
CA PHE A 59 -8.92 -0.27 -26.10
C PHE A 59 -8.38 0.67 -27.19
N ASP A 60 -8.55 1.97 -26.98
CA ASP A 60 -7.94 3.00 -27.81
C ASP A 60 -6.67 3.52 -27.11
N THR A 61 -5.67 3.96 -27.89
CA THR A 61 -4.39 4.43 -27.35
C THR A 61 -4.11 5.89 -27.73
N CYS A 62 -3.51 6.63 -26.80
CA CYS A 62 -2.94 7.96 -27.01
C CYS A 62 -1.46 7.92 -26.62
N GLU A 63 -0.57 7.92 -27.61
CA GLU A 63 0.87 7.91 -27.36
C GLU A 63 1.37 9.32 -27.01
N LEU A 64 1.93 9.46 -25.81
CA LEU A 64 2.60 10.68 -25.36
C LEU A 64 4.10 10.58 -25.59
N THR A 65 4.62 11.48 -26.42
CA THR A 65 6.07 11.66 -26.65
C THR A 65 6.67 12.76 -25.77
N ASN A 66 5.82 13.55 -25.11
CA ASN A 66 6.20 14.58 -24.14
C ASN A 66 5.54 14.26 -22.80
N TYR A 67 6.37 14.10 -21.77
CA TYR A 67 5.95 13.65 -20.45
C TYR A 67 5.66 14.79 -19.46
N HIS A 68 5.56 16.02 -19.94
CA HIS A 68 5.16 17.15 -19.10
C HIS A 68 3.75 16.91 -18.52
N PRO A 69 3.49 17.16 -17.21
CA PRO A 69 2.20 16.89 -16.57
C PRO A 69 0.98 17.46 -17.30
N ALA A 70 1.12 18.64 -17.93
CA ALA A 70 0.08 19.23 -18.76
C ALA A 70 -0.41 18.33 -19.91
N LYS A 71 0.46 17.50 -20.50
CA LYS A 71 0.08 16.58 -21.59
C LYS A 71 -0.75 15.40 -21.10
N TYR A 72 -0.49 14.92 -19.90
CA TYR A 72 -1.37 13.94 -19.26
C TYR A 72 -2.74 14.55 -18.97
N ILE A 73 -2.81 15.79 -18.48
CA ILE A 73 -4.08 16.49 -18.21
C ILE A 73 -4.88 16.67 -19.51
N GLU A 74 -4.25 17.12 -20.59
CA GLU A 74 -4.88 17.23 -21.91
C GLU A 74 -5.45 15.89 -22.38
N ALA A 75 -4.68 14.80 -22.25
CA ALA A 75 -5.12 13.46 -22.64
C ALA A 75 -6.28 12.95 -21.77
N LEU A 76 -6.24 13.16 -20.45
CA LEU A 76 -7.33 12.83 -19.52
C LEU A 76 -8.63 13.55 -19.93
N GLN A 77 -8.56 14.86 -20.17
CA GLN A 77 -9.70 15.68 -20.57
C GLN A 77 -10.26 15.28 -21.94
N SER A 78 -9.39 14.95 -22.88
CA SER A 78 -9.79 14.44 -24.20
C SER A 78 -10.54 13.13 -24.07
N ALA A 79 -10.03 12.20 -23.26
CA ALA A 79 -10.69 10.92 -23.03
C ALA A 79 -12.07 11.08 -22.37
N GLU A 80 -12.19 11.98 -21.39
CA GLU A 80 -13.50 12.29 -20.80
C GLU A 80 -14.48 12.87 -21.83
N THR A 81 -14.02 13.78 -22.68
CA THR A 81 -14.84 14.43 -23.70
C THR A 81 -15.32 13.44 -24.76
N MET A 82 -14.48 12.46 -25.10
CA MET A 82 -14.82 11.36 -26.02
C MET A 82 -15.72 10.31 -25.36
N GLY A 83 -15.97 10.42 -24.05
CA GLY A 83 -16.87 9.56 -23.29
C GLY A 83 -16.30 8.17 -23.03
N TYR A 84 -14.99 8.05 -22.81
CA TYR A 84 -14.42 6.82 -22.28
C TYR A 84 -14.88 6.60 -20.83
N GLU A 85 -14.97 5.34 -20.43
CA GLU A 85 -15.38 4.95 -19.07
C GLU A 85 -14.16 4.80 -18.16
N ILE A 86 -13.05 4.34 -18.74
CA ILE A 86 -11.82 3.96 -18.04
C ILE A 86 -10.64 4.58 -18.78
N ILE A 87 -9.74 5.18 -18.01
CA ILE A 87 -8.46 5.68 -18.50
C ILE A 87 -7.35 4.90 -17.81
N VAL A 88 -6.51 4.23 -18.59
CA VAL A 88 -5.28 3.61 -18.15
C VAL A 88 -4.13 4.57 -18.43
N ILE A 89 -3.28 4.84 -17.43
CA ILE A 89 -2.05 5.63 -17.59
C ILE A 89 -0.87 4.68 -17.49
N ASP A 90 -0.18 4.43 -18.61
CA ASP A 90 0.94 3.51 -18.67
C ASP A 90 2.21 4.22 -19.18
N SER A 91 3.06 4.76 -18.31
CA SER A 91 3.02 4.81 -16.86
C SER A 91 3.08 6.26 -16.35
N LEU A 92 2.62 6.44 -15.11
CA LEU A 92 2.70 7.72 -14.40
C LEU A 92 4.14 8.10 -14.04
N SER A 93 5.06 7.13 -13.96
CA SER A 93 6.48 7.37 -13.65
C SER A 93 7.17 8.30 -14.64
N HIS A 94 6.75 8.36 -15.91
CA HIS A 94 7.34 9.30 -16.88
C HIS A 94 7.00 10.76 -16.57
N ALA A 95 5.81 11.05 -16.02
CA ALA A 95 5.48 12.39 -15.54
C ALA A 95 6.43 12.82 -14.41
N TRP A 96 6.69 11.92 -13.46
CA TRP A 96 7.62 12.17 -12.36
C TRP A 96 9.06 12.42 -12.82
N PHE A 97 9.54 11.67 -13.81
CA PHE A 97 10.86 11.96 -14.40
C PHE A 97 10.91 13.36 -15.03
N SER A 98 9.86 13.75 -15.76
CA SER A 98 9.77 15.10 -16.31
C SER A 98 9.75 16.18 -15.21
N GLU A 99 9.04 15.94 -14.11
CA GLU A 99 8.99 16.84 -12.95
C GLU A 99 10.36 17.00 -12.28
N LEU A 100 11.11 15.91 -12.12
CA LEU A 100 12.48 15.93 -11.61
C LEU A 100 13.42 16.74 -12.51
N GLU A 101 13.33 16.57 -13.83
CA GLU A 101 14.10 17.35 -14.79
C GLU A 101 13.76 18.84 -14.71
N LEU A 102 12.48 19.19 -14.60
CA LEU A 102 12.01 20.56 -14.47
C LEU A 102 12.46 21.21 -13.15
N ALA A 103 12.55 20.44 -12.06
CA ALA A 103 13.06 20.93 -10.78
C ALA A 103 14.57 21.27 -10.86
N GLY A 104 15.31 20.66 -11.81
CA GLY A 104 16.67 21.05 -12.17
C GLY A 104 17.70 20.96 -11.03
N GLY A 105 17.40 20.18 -9.97
CA GLY A 105 18.26 20.00 -8.80
C GLY A 105 18.47 21.25 -7.93
N ARG A 106 17.80 22.37 -8.22
CA ARG A 106 17.88 23.60 -7.41
C ARG A 106 16.75 23.63 -6.38
N PHE A 107 17.04 24.18 -5.20
CA PHE A 107 16.08 24.25 -4.10
C PHE A 107 14.79 25.03 -4.47
N ASP A 108 14.88 26.02 -5.35
CA ASP A 108 13.75 26.83 -5.83
C ASP A 108 12.96 26.18 -6.99
N GLY A 109 13.49 25.12 -7.62
CA GLY A 109 12.84 24.43 -8.74
C GLY A 109 11.54 23.75 -8.34
N TRP A 110 11.50 23.18 -7.14
CA TRP A 110 10.30 22.51 -6.62
C TRP A 110 9.10 23.45 -6.42
N ALA A 111 9.33 24.74 -6.15
CA ALA A 111 8.25 25.72 -6.04
C ALA A 111 7.48 25.88 -7.36
N LYS A 112 8.14 25.65 -8.50
CA LYS A 112 7.53 25.72 -9.84
C LYS A 112 6.91 24.40 -10.27
N VAL A 113 7.45 23.27 -9.79
CA VAL A 113 7.00 21.91 -10.16
C VAL A 113 5.81 21.44 -9.34
N ARG A 114 5.79 21.68 -8.02
CA ARG A 114 4.68 21.25 -7.14
C ARG A 114 3.29 21.70 -7.59
N PRO A 115 3.09 22.91 -8.17
CA PRO A 115 1.81 23.27 -8.77
C PRO A 115 1.41 22.42 -9.99
N LEU A 116 2.37 21.92 -10.77
CA LEU A 116 2.11 21.06 -11.93
C LEU A 116 1.73 19.64 -11.48
N GLU A 117 2.50 19.09 -10.55
CA GLU A 117 2.24 17.80 -9.90
C GLU A 117 0.82 17.77 -9.32
N ARG A 118 0.47 18.78 -8.51
CA ARG A 118 -0.88 18.89 -7.93
C ARG A 118 -1.98 18.97 -8.97
N LYS A 119 -1.80 19.74 -10.05
CA LYS A 119 -2.78 19.81 -11.13
C LYS A 119 -3.00 18.46 -11.83
N LEU A 120 -1.94 17.67 -11.99
CA LEU A 120 -2.05 16.32 -12.55
C LEU A 120 -2.78 15.39 -11.58
N MET A 121 -2.44 15.41 -10.29
CA MET A 121 -3.15 14.64 -9.27
C MET A 121 -4.64 15.01 -9.21
N ASP A 122 -4.95 16.30 -9.16
CA ASP A 122 -6.33 16.81 -9.15
C ASP A 122 -7.11 16.35 -10.38
N ALA A 123 -6.48 16.36 -11.57
CA ALA A 123 -7.10 15.88 -12.80
C ALA A 123 -7.39 14.37 -12.76
N MET A 124 -6.48 13.55 -12.22
CA MET A 124 -6.69 12.11 -12.06
C MET A 124 -7.77 11.80 -11.02
N ILE A 125 -7.65 12.39 -9.83
CA ILE A 125 -8.57 12.14 -8.71
C ILE A 125 -9.97 12.65 -9.04
N GLY A 126 -10.06 13.82 -9.69
CA GLY A 126 -11.32 14.44 -10.10
C GLY A 126 -11.96 13.85 -11.35
N SER A 127 -11.33 12.86 -12.00
CA SER A 127 -11.80 12.35 -13.29
C SER A 127 -13.20 11.74 -13.26
N LYS A 128 -13.99 11.93 -14.32
CA LYS A 128 -15.29 11.26 -14.49
C LYS A 128 -15.16 9.79 -14.92
N CYS A 129 -13.96 9.37 -15.31
CA CYS A 129 -13.63 8.00 -15.68
C CYS A 129 -13.07 7.24 -14.47
N HIS A 130 -13.03 5.91 -14.53
CA HIS A 130 -12.15 5.13 -13.66
C HIS A 130 -10.69 5.37 -14.10
N ILE A 131 -9.77 5.50 -13.15
CA ILE A 131 -8.34 5.67 -13.42
C ILE A 131 -7.61 4.42 -12.97
N ILE A 132 -6.79 3.86 -13.85
CA ILE A 132 -5.80 2.83 -13.52
C ILE A 132 -4.43 3.39 -13.91
N ALA A 133 -3.60 3.72 -12.93
CA ALA A 133 -2.25 4.22 -13.17
C ALA A 133 -1.22 3.12 -12.90
N THR A 134 -0.34 2.88 -13.85
CA THR A 134 0.83 2.02 -13.64
C THR A 134 2.02 2.86 -13.20
N MET A 135 2.89 2.27 -12.37
CA MET A 135 4.13 2.88 -11.92
C MET A 135 5.26 1.87 -12.01
N ARG A 136 6.44 2.34 -12.42
CA ARG A 136 7.67 1.54 -12.35
C ARG A 136 8.13 1.47 -10.90
N SER A 137 8.63 0.33 -10.47
CA SER A 137 9.29 0.22 -9.15
C SER A 137 10.81 0.18 -9.28
N ARG A 138 11.51 0.69 -8.27
CA ARG A 138 12.96 0.48 -8.11
C ARG A 138 13.23 -1.00 -8.08
N THR A 139 14.29 -1.40 -8.75
CA THR A 139 14.67 -2.79 -8.82
C THR A 139 15.92 -3.01 -7.99
N GLU A 140 15.83 -3.94 -7.06
CA GLU A 140 16.98 -4.45 -6.30
C GLU A 140 17.18 -5.93 -6.63
N TRP A 141 18.43 -6.38 -6.58
CA TRP A 141 18.78 -7.78 -6.76
C TRP A 141 19.08 -8.34 -5.37
N LEU A 142 18.20 -9.20 -4.87
CA LEU A 142 18.44 -9.99 -3.68
C LEU A 142 19.07 -11.31 -4.07
N ILE A 143 20.04 -11.79 -3.31
CA ILE A 143 20.62 -13.11 -3.52
C ILE A 143 19.85 -14.07 -2.63
N GLU A 144 18.97 -14.88 -3.22
CA GLU A 144 18.31 -15.95 -2.47
C GLU A 144 19.24 -17.16 -2.39
N GLU A 145 19.49 -17.64 -1.17
CA GLU A 145 20.17 -18.91 -0.93
C GLU A 145 19.17 -20.06 -1.07
N ASN A 146 19.33 -20.85 -2.12
CA ASN A 146 18.56 -22.06 -2.36
C ASN A 146 19.41 -23.28 -2.00
N GLN A 147 18.85 -24.24 -1.27
CA GLN A 147 19.50 -25.54 -1.09
C GLN A 147 19.10 -26.48 -2.23
N LYS A 148 20.06 -26.81 -3.11
CA LYS A 148 19.91 -27.89 -4.09
C LYS A 148 20.89 -29.00 -3.75
N ASN A 149 20.38 -30.21 -3.48
CA ASN A 149 21.18 -31.39 -3.12
C ASN A 149 22.18 -31.15 -1.96
N GLY A 150 21.77 -30.42 -0.92
CA GLY A 150 22.62 -30.14 0.25
C GLY A 150 23.79 -29.17 -0.02
N LYS A 151 23.84 -28.54 -1.20
CA LYS A 151 24.75 -27.41 -1.49
C LYS A 151 23.94 -26.11 -1.54
N ALA A 152 24.47 -25.09 -0.86
CA ALA A 152 24.00 -23.71 -1.00
C ALA A 152 24.22 -23.26 -2.46
N SER A 153 23.14 -22.82 -3.08
CA SER A 153 23.08 -22.28 -4.44
C SER A 153 22.50 -20.88 -4.36
N TYR A 154 23.31 -19.88 -4.64
CA TYR A 154 22.91 -18.48 -4.64
C TYR A 154 22.27 -18.14 -5.99
N SER A 155 20.99 -17.78 -5.99
CA SER A 155 20.31 -17.31 -7.20
C SER A 155 19.92 -15.85 -7.05
N PRO A 156 20.34 -14.96 -7.97
CA PRO A 156 19.92 -13.57 -7.94
C PRO A 156 18.42 -13.49 -8.26
N LYS A 157 17.62 -13.05 -7.29
CA LYS A 157 16.20 -12.72 -7.43
C LYS A 157 16.06 -11.21 -7.50
N LYS A 158 15.61 -10.76 -8.66
CA LYS A 158 15.24 -9.38 -8.88
C LYS A 158 13.92 -9.10 -8.13
N ILE A 159 13.86 -8.08 -7.27
CA ILE A 159 12.64 -7.68 -6.54
C ILE A 159 12.37 -6.19 -6.80
N GLY A 160 11.10 -5.81 -6.93
CA GLY A 160 10.68 -4.41 -6.95
C GLY A 160 10.43 -3.92 -5.52
N THR A 161 11.08 -2.85 -5.07
CA THR A 161 11.05 -2.45 -3.64
C THR A 161 10.09 -1.30 -3.36
N SER A 162 10.05 -0.27 -4.21
CA SER A 162 9.11 0.85 -4.06
C SER A 162 8.81 1.50 -5.42
N PRO A 163 7.60 2.06 -5.62
CA PRO A 163 7.29 2.85 -6.80
C PRO A 163 8.28 4.01 -7.00
N ILE A 164 8.65 4.29 -8.25
CA ILE A 164 9.48 5.44 -8.62
C ILE A 164 8.55 6.63 -8.81
N GLN A 165 8.27 7.33 -7.71
CA GLN A 165 7.35 8.47 -7.62
C GLN A 165 7.68 9.37 -6.41
N ALA A 166 6.94 10.48 -6.30
CA ALA A 166 6.89 11.27 -5.07
C ALA A 166 6.46 10.42 -3.86
N SER A 167 7.03 10.73 -2.69
CA SER A 167 6.68 10.04 -1.45
C SER A 167 5.21 10.28 -1.10
N GLY A 168 4.48 9.20 -0.78
CA GLY A 168 3.08 9.27 -0.39
C GLY A 168 2.08 9.31 -1.54
N ILE A 169 2.51 9.12 -2.79
CA ILE A 169 1.59 9.12 -3.94
C ILE A 169 0.48 8.06 -3.81
N GLU A 170 0.77 6.95 -3.12
CA GLU A 170 -0.20 5.90 -2.82
C GLU A 170 -1.41 6.42 -2.03
N PHE A 171 -1.28 7.53 -1.28
CA PHE A 171 -2.38 8.11 -0.51
C PHE A 171 -3.48 8.72 -1.40
N GLU A 172 -3.16 9.08 -2.64
CA GLU A 172 -4.09 9.67 -3.60
C GLU A 172 -5.05 8.64 -4.24
N PHE A 173 -4.67 7.36 -4.24
CA PHE A 173 -5.46 6.29 -4.86
C PHE A 173 -6.46 5.65 -3.88
N ASP A 174 -7.55 5.06 -4.36
CA ASP A 174 -8.44 4.26 -3.51
C ASP A 174 -7.80 2.92 -3.15
N VAL A 175 -7.10 2.35 -4.12
CA VAL A 175 -6.46 1.04 -4.05
C VAL A 175 -5.07 1.15 -4.67
N ALA A 176 -4.07 0.61 -3.99
CA ALA A 176 -2.72 0.45 -4.49
C ALA A 176 -2.22 -0.97 -4.26
N GLY A 177 -1.45 -1.49 -5.20
CA GLY A 177 -0.78 -2.78 -5.04
C GLY A 177 0.45 -2.94 -5.91
N GLU A 178 1.26 -3.92 -5.54
CA GLU A 178 2.55 -4.25 -6.14
C GLU A 178 2.47 -5.57 -6.89
N LEU A 179 2.87 -5.57 -8.16
CA LEU A 179 3.06 -6.75 -9.00
C LEU A 179 4.51 -7.22 -8.93
N ASP A 180 4.70 -8.50 -8.63
CA ASP A 180 5.98 -9.18 -8.70
C ASP A 180 6.23 -9.88 -10.07
N TYR A 181 7.39 -10.52 -10.21
CA TYR A 181 7.78 -11.22 -11.44
C TYR A 181 6.97 -12.50 -11.72
N THR A 182 6.22 -12.98 -10.73
CA THR A 182 5.29 -14.11 -10.87
C THR A 182 3.87 -13.65 -11.16
N HIS A 183 3.69 -12.34 -11.42
CA HIS A 183 2.41 -11.72 -11.72
C HIS A 183 1.41 -11.80 -10.56
N ILE A 184 1.92 -11.92 -9.33
CA ILE A 184 1.10 -11.81 -8.12
C ILE A 184 1.01 -10.33 -7.76
N LEU A 185 -0.22 -9.83 -7.70
CA LEU A 185 -0.56 -8.52 -7.16
C LEU A 185 -0.77 -8.65 -5.66
N THR A 186 0.03 -7.94 -4.87
CA THR A 186 -0.19 -7.77 -3.43
C THR A 186 -0.83 -6.41 -3.18
N ILE A 187 -1.91 -6.36 -2.40
CA ILE A 187 -2.58 -5.09 -2.06
C ILE A 187 -1.85 -4.43 -0.89
N SER A 188 -1.24 -3.27 -1.14
CA SER A 188 -0.57 -2.46 -0.10
C SER A 188 -1.49 -1.44 0.57
N LYS A 189 -2.55 -1.03 -0.12
CA LYS A 189 -3.55 -0.09 0.38
C LYS A 189 -4.90 -0.34 -0.28
N SER A 190 -5.98 -0.30 0.50
CA SER A 190 -7.35 -0.38 -0.05
C SER A 190 -8.39 0.35 0.80
N ARG A 191 -9.27 1.11 0.16
CA ARG A 191 -10.55 1.58 0.72
C ARG A 191 -11.70 0.56 0.53
N CYS A 192 -11.46 -0.50 -0.22
CA CYS A 192 -12.38 -1.61 -0.44
C CYS A 192 -12.10 -2.74 0.55
N PRO A 193 -12.97 -2.98 1.55
CA PRO A 193 -12.72 -4.00 2.57
C PRO A 193 -12.60 -5.42 2.00
N ALA A 194 -13.26 -5.70 0.88
CA ALA A 194 -13.28 -7.02 0.27
C ALA A 194 -11.91 -7.45 -0.29
N ILE A 195 -10.98 -6.51 -0.54
CA ILE A 195 -9.68 -6.79 -1.16
C ILE A 195 -8.49 -6.46 -0.25
N THR A 196 -8.76 -5.92 0.95
CA THR A 196 -7.71 -5.55 1.90
C THR A 196 -6.89 -6.78 2.29
N ASP A 197 -5.56 -6.62 2.32
CA ASP A 197 -4.58 -7.65 2.68
C ASP A 197 -4.63 -8.94 1.81
N LYS A 198 -5.27 -8.87 0.63
CA LYS A 198 -5.34 -9.98 -0.32
C LYS A 198 -4.20 -9.93 -1.35
N THR A 199 -4.02 -11.08 -2.01
CA THR A 199 -3.17 -11.21 -3.19
C THR A 199 -3.94 -11.83 -4.34
N TYR A 200 -3.53 -11.51 -5.57
CA TYR A 200 -4.18 -11.99 -6.80
C TYR A 200 -3.13 -12.43 -7.81
N LEU A 201 -3.17 -13.68 -8.25
CA LEU A 201 -2.36 -14.16 -9.36
C LEU A 201 -3.00 -13.71 -10.68
N ASN A 202 -2.23 -13.06 -11.56
CA ASN A 202 -2.70 -12.54 -12.86
C ASN A 202 -3.99 -11.70 -12.70
N PRO A 203 -3.94 -10.59 -11.96
CA PRO A 203 -5.14 -9.82 -11.63
C PRO A 203 -5.87 -9.37 -12.91
N GLY A 204 -7.18 -9.55 -12.89
CA GLY A 204 -8.06 -9.36 -14.04
C GLY A 204 -9.52 -9.43 -13.62
N LYS A 205 -10.24 -10.43 -14.11
CA LYS A 205 -11.68 -10.59 -13.88
C LYS A 205 -12.08 -10.63 -12.41
N GLU A 206 -11.52 -11.54 -11.62
CA GLU A 206 -11.87 -11.71 -10.20
C GLU A 206 -11.69 -10.40 -9.41
N PHE A 207 -10.50 -9.80 -9.52
CA PHE A 207 -10.18 -8.55 -8.86
C PHE A 207 -11.11 -7.40 -9.32
N ALA A 208 -11.39 -7.30 -10.62
CA ALA A 208 -12.29 -6.28 -11.16
C ALA A 208 -13.76 -6.48 -10.71
N GLU A 209 -14.21 -7.72 -10.53
CA GLU A 209 -15.56 -8.04 -10.03
C GLU A 209 -15.75 -7.64 -8.57
N GLU A 210 -14.76 -7.86 -7.71
CA GLU A 210 -14.79 -7.39 -6.32
C GLU A 210 -14.82 -5.85 -6.25
N LEU A 211 -14.01 -5.18 -7.08
CA LEU A 211 -14.02 -3.71 -7.21
C LEU A 211 -15.36 -3.18 -7.73
N LYS A 212 -15.92 -3.79 -8.78
CA LYS A 212 -17.26 -3.45 -9.32
C LYS A 212 -18.32 -3.58 -8.25
N THR A 213 -18.29 -4.68 -7.49
CA THR A 213 -19.27 -4.96 -6.44
C THR A 213 -19.21 -3.90 -5.35
N TRP A 214 -17.99 -3.54 -4.92
CA TRP A 214 -17.76 -2.49 -3.95
C TRP A 214 -18.25 -1.11 -4.40
N LEU A 215 -18.04 -0.76 -5.68
CA LEU A 215 -18.47 0.52 -6.25
C LEU A 215 -19.98 0.59 -6.52
N LYS A 216 -20.64 -0.54 -6.79
CA LYS A 216 -22.07 -0.61 -7.10
C LYS A 216 -22.99 -0.72 -5.89
N THR A 217 -22.48 -0.97 -4.69
CA THR A 217 -23.34 -1.21 -3.51
C THR A 217 -24.20 0.03 -3.21
N SER A 218 -25.46 0.01 -3.62
CA SER A 218 -26.47 1.02 -3.29
C SER A 218 -26.79 0.95 -1.80
N SER A 219 -26.96 2.14 -1.19
CA SER A 219 -27.16 2.34 0.24
C SER A 219 -28.45 1.69 0.77
N ASN A 220 -28.40 0.39 1.08
CA ASN A 220 -29.39 -0.26 1.94
C ASN A 220 -28.91 -0.17 3.38
N SER A 221 -29.36 0.90 4.04
CA SER A 221 -29.17 1.19 5.48
C SER A 221 -27.70 1.25 5.95
N PRO A 222 -27.36 2.08 6.95
CA PRO A 222 -26.22 1.76 7.77
C PRO A 222 -26.61 0.49 8.54
N GLY A 223 -26.47 -0.67 7.91
CA GLY A 223 -26.17 -1.85 8.69
C GLY A 223 -24.95 -1.45 9.47
N ILE A 224 -25.08 -1.32 10.78
CA ILE A 224 -23.95 -1.46 11.68
C ILE A 224 -23.28 -2.71 11.15
N LEU A 225 -22.13 -2.55 10.50
CA LEU A 225 -21.32 -3.68 10.15
C LEU A 225 -20.87 -4.21 11.52
N GLU A 226 -21.65 -5.14 12.08
CA GLU A 226 -21.24 -6.09 13.12
C GLU A 226 -20.08 -6.99 12.62
N HIS A 227 -19.31 -6.54 11.62
CA HIS A 227 -18.15 -7.23 11.08
C HIS A 227 -16.92 -7.12 11.99
N TYR A 228 -17.02 -6.39 13.11
CA TYR A 228 -16.06 -6.53 14.21
C TYR A 228 -16.61 -7.34 15.40
N SER A 229 -17.79 -7.98 15.28
CA SER A 229 -18.42 -8.65 16.43
C SER A 229 -18.96 -10.06 16.15
N ASN A 230 -18.94 -10.56 14.92
CA ASN A 230 -19.37 -11.92 14.61
C ASN A 230 -18.46 -12.62 13.59
N HIS A 231 -17.17 -12.70 13.89
CA HIS A 231 -16.49 -13.97 13.62
C HIS A 231 -16.70 -14.84 14.85
N ASN A 232 -17.82 -15.57 14.86
CA ASN A 232 -17.85 -16.85 15.53
C ASN A 232 -16.69 -17.65 14.92
N TYR A 233 -15.54 -17.61 15.59
CA TYR A 233 -14.64 -18.74 15.64
C TYR A 233 -15.49 -19.89 16.20
N SER A 234 -16.21 -20.58 15.31
CA SER A 234 -16.45 -21.99 15.53
C SER A 234 -15.07 -22.57 15.71
N ALA A 235 -14.78 -22.95 16.95
CA ALA A 235 -13.59 -23.68 17.33
C ALA A 235 -13.56 -25.01 16.56
N GLN A 236 -13.16 -24.94 15.30
CA GLN A 236 -12.42 -25.99 14.65
C GLN A 236 -10.99 -25.48 14.60
N GLN A 237 -10.32 -25.76 15.71
CA GLN A 237 -8.87 -25.67 15.83
C GLN A 237 -8.25 -26.34 14.60
N ASN A 238 -7.70 -25.53 13.70
CA ASN A 238 -6.74 -26.01 12.73
C ASN A 238 -5.37 -25.55 13.27
N PRO A 239 -4.61 -26.42 13.95
CA PRO A 239 -3.62 -26.01 14.93
C PRO A 239 -2.31 -25.39 14.39
N ASN A 240 -2.20 -25.02 13.10
CA ASN A 240 -0.90 -24.72 12.47
C ASN A 240 -0.85 -23.49 11.53
N ILE A 241 -1.60 -22.41 11.77
CA ILE A 241 -1.31 -21.13 11.10
C ILE A 241 -0.57 -20.24 12.10
N GLU A 242 0.75 -20.13 11.94
CA GLU A 242 1.56 -19.19 12.73
C GLU A 242 1.13 -17.74 12.45
N PRO A 243 1.13 -16.85 13.47
CA PRO A 243 0.81 -15.44 13.29
C PRO A 243 1.80 -14.79 12.32
N ASN A 244 1.29 -13.96 11.40
CA ASN A 244 2.14 -13.20 10.48
C ASN A 244 2.94 -12.14 11.27
N GLN A 245 4.21 -12.44 11.54
CA GLN A 245 5.06 -11.60 12.38
C GLN A 245 5.46 -10.30 11.68
N ASP A 246 5.48 -10.27 10.34
CA ASP A 246 5.74 -9.05 9.57
C ASP A 246 4.64 -8.01 9.82
N LEU A 247 3.38 -8.45 9.82
CA LEU A 247 2.24 -7.60 10.12
C LEU A 247 2.27 -7.13 11.56
N ARG A 248 2.55 -8.04 12.51
CA ARG A 248 2.66 -7.73 13.94
C ARG A 248 3.70 -6.64 14.21
N VAL A 249 4.92 -6.79 13.69
CA VAL A 249 5.99 -5.78 13.85
C VAL A 249 5.65 -4.48 13.13
N LYS A 250 5.06 -4.54 11.92
CA LYS A 250 4.65 -3.35 11.16
C LYS A 250 3.62 -2.51 11.93
N GLN A 251 2.62 -3.15 12.54
CA GLN A 251 1.58 -2.47 13.30
C GLN A 251 2.16 -1.76 14.52
N VAL A 252 2.98 -2.45 15.32
CA VAL A 252 3.64 -1.85 16.50
C VAL A 252 4.60 -0.73 16.11
N ARG A 253 5.41 -0.92 15.06
CA ARG A 253 6.36 0.11 14.57
C ARG A 253 5.64 1.39 14.14
N ILE A 254 4.51 1.27 13.44
CA ILE A 254 3.70 2.42 13.01
C ILE A 254 3.09 3.11 14.23
N LEU A 255 2.54 2.35 15.18
CA LEU A 255 1.95 2.90 16.41
C LEU A 255 2.94 3.75 17.20
N LEU A 256 4.18 3.26 17.34
CA LEU A 256 5.24 3.94 18.10
C LEU A 256 5.95 5.04 17.28
N ASN A 257 5.62 5.20 16.00
CA ASN A 257 6.41 6.00 15.04
C ASN A 257 7.91 5.65 15.07
N TYR A 258 8.22 4.36 15.21
CA TYR A 258 9.58 3.87 15.39
C TYR A 258 10.33 3.81 14.04
N PRO A 259 11.59 4.31 13.97
CA PRO A 259 12.39 4.29 12.74
C PRO A 259 12.54 2.88 12.16
N VAL A 260 12.34 2.74 10.85
CA VAL A 260 12.42 1.43 10.19
C VAL A 260 13.85 0.89 10.16
N GLU A 261 14.84 1.78 10.12
CA GLU A 261 16.27 1.46 10.11
C GLU A 261 16.66 0.70 11.38
N LEU A 262 16.14 1.09 12.53
CA LEU A 262 16.42 0.42 13.81
C LEU A 262 15.80 -0.98 13.89
N VAL A 263 14.68 -1.22 13.20
CA VAL A 263 14.12 -2.58 13.06
C VAL A 263 15.01 -3.43 12.16
N VAL A 264 15.51 -2.87 11.06
CA VAL A 264 16.43 -3.55 10.14
C VAL A 264 17.75 -3.90 10.86
N GLU A 265 18.32 -2.99 11.63
CA GLU A 265 19.53 -3.24 12.44
C GLU A 265 19.30 -4.36 13.47
N TRP A 266 18.15 -4.39 14.14
CA TRP A 266 17.81 -5.44 15.08
C TRP A 266 17.69 -6.81 14.38
N LEU A 267 17.04 -6.88 13.23
CA LEU A 267 16.90 -8.12 12.44
C LEU A 267 18.26 -8.63 11.94
N GLN A 268 19.12 -7.73 11.48
CA GLN A 268 20.50 -8.05 11.08
C GLN A 268 21.30 -8.62 12.25
N SER A 269 21.10 -8.13 13.48
CA SER A 269 21.76 -8.68 14.68
C SER A 269 21.39 -10.14 14.97
N LYS A 270 20.22 -10.58 14.47
CA LYS A 270 19.71 -11.96 14.56
C LYS A 270 19.96 -12.78 13.28
N ASN A 271 20.70 -12.23 12.31
CA ASN A 271 20.96 -12.83 10.99
C ASN A 271 19.68 -13.19 10.20
N VAL A 272 18.63 -12.37 10.31
CA VAL A 272 17.38 -12.50 9.55
C VAL A 272 17.06 -11.21 8.79
N GLU A 273 16.26 -11.31 7.73
CA GLU A 273 15.85 -10.16 6.93
C GLU A 273 14.42 -9.72 7.23
N ARG A 274 13.59 -10.63 7.77
CA ARG A 274 12.17 -10.38 8.01
C ARG A 274 11.71 -10.91 9.37
N PRO A 275 10.81 -10.20 10.06
CA PRO A 275 10.15 -10.68 11.27
C PRO A 275 9.56 -12.09 11.13
N ASN A 276 8.97 -12.45 9.99
CA ASN A 276 8.36 -13.78 9.82
C ASN A 276 9.35 -14.96 9.73
N GLN A 277 10.66 -14.69 9.85
CA GLN A 277 11.71 -15.70 9.97
C GLN A 277 12.11 -15.97 11.43
N LEU A 278 11.56 -15.23 12.38
CA LEU A 278 11.89 -15.32 13.81
C LEU A 278 10.87 -16.15 14.57
N GLU A 279 11.32 -16.77 15.65
CA GLU A 279 10.40 -17.40 16.59
C GLU A 279 9.57 -16.33 17.31
N THR A 280 8.35 -16.68 17.75
CA THR A 280 7.44 -15.77 18.45
C THR A 280 8.13 -15.05 19.62
N LYS A 281 8.99 -15.74 20.37
CA LYS A 281 9.74 -15.15 21.50
C LYS A 281 10.69 -14.05 21.07
N GLU A 282 11.34 -14.19 19.92
CA GLU A 282 12.26 -13.19 19.40
C GLU A 282 11.49 -11.97 18.89
N ILE A 283 10.29 -12.17 18.35
CA ILE A 283 9.38 -11.06 18.01
C ILE A 283 8.90 -10.34 19.26
N ASP A 284 8.58 -11.06 20.32
CA ASP A 284 8.22 -10.45 21.61
C ASP A 284 9.36 -9.57 22.14
N GLU A 285 10.61 -10.01 21.99
CA GLU A 285 11.80 -9.22 22.33
C GLU A 285 11.95 -7.96 21.47
N LEU A 286 11.75 -8.07 20.16
CA LEU A 286 11.80 -6.92 19.23
C LEU A 286 10.71 -5.89 19.57
N ILE A 287 9.48 -6.33 19.77
CA ILE A 287 8.34 -5.48 20.15
C ILE A 287 8.61 -4.78 21.48
N LYS A 288 9.10 -5.53 22.48
CA LYS A 288 9.51 -4.95 23.76
C LYS A 288 10.62 -3.91 23.58
N THR A 289 11.61 -4.17 22.73
CA THR A 289 12.71 -3.23 22.46
C THR A 289 12.19 -1.92 21.87
N MET A 290 11.29 -1.99 20.88
CA MET A 290 10.66 -0.79 20.29
C MET A 290 9.88 0.00 21.33
N CYS A 291 9.06 -0.67 22.15
CA CYS A 291 8.26 -0.04 23.20
C CYS A 291 9.13 0.64 24.28
N LEU A 292 10.24 0.01 24.68
CA LEU A 292 11.15 0.58 25.68
C LEU A 292 11.96 1.75 25.12
N SER A 293 12.36 1.70 23.86
CA SER A 293 13.02 2.83 23.20
C SER A 293 12.07 4.02 23.06
N TRP A 294 10.80 3.79 22.74
CA TRP A 294 9.78 4.85 22.73
C TRP A 294 9.58 5.49 24.12
N ALA A 295 9.69 4.70 25.20
CA ALA A 295 9.48 5.16 26.57
C ALA A 295 10.75 5.73 27.24
N GLU A 296 11.90 5.75 26.57
CA GLU A 296 13.20 6.08 27.17
C GLU A 296 13.22 7.49 27.79
N ASP A 297 12.55 8.47 27.17
CA ASP A 297 12.46 9.86 27.64
C ASP A 297 11.28 10.11 28.60
N LYS A 298 10.46 9.09 28.89
CA LYS A 298 9.22 9.21 29.68
C LYS A 298 9.36 8.77 31.14
N PHE A 299 10.47 8.14 31.50
CA PHE A 299 10.72 7.64 32.85
C PHE A 299 12.07 8.13 33.37
N GLU A 300 12.14 8.48 34.66
CA GLU A 300 13.40 8.93 35.29
C GLU A 300 14.47 7.83 35.34
N HIS A 301 14.08 6.55 35.37
CA HIS A 301 14.99 5.41 35.36
C HIS A 301 14.55 4.32 34.38
N PRO A 302 15.47 3.73 33.57
CA PRO A 302 15.16 2.69 32.57
C PRO A 302 14.46 1.44 33.14
N ARG A 303 14.70 1.12 34.42
CA ARG A 303 14.04 0.02 35.13
C ARG A 303 12.53 0.25 35.30
N TYR A 304 12.08 1.50 35.39
CA TYR A 304 10.66 1.82 35.52
C TYR A 304 9.90 1.61 34.21
N ALA A 305 10.50 1.96 33.07
CA ALA A 305 9.93 1.67 31.75
C ALA A 305 9.73 0.15 31.55
N THR A 306 10.72 -0.65 31.93
CA THR A 306 10.66 -2.13 31.83
C THR A 306 9.56 -2.73 32.72
N ASN A 307 9.47 -2.28 33.97
CA ASN A 307 8.43 -2.75 34.89
C ASN A 307 7.03 -2.29 34.47
N SER A 308 6.90 -1.06 33.97
CA SER A 308 5.64 -0.52 33.48
C SER A 308 5.16 -1.28 32.23
N TYR A 309 6.04 -1.56 31.28
CA TYR A 309 5.73 -2.40 30.12
C TYR A 309 5.28 -3.81 30.53
N GLN A 310 6.02 -4.44 31.45
CA GLN A 310 5.66 -5.78 31.93
C GLN A 310 4.26 -5.82 32.56
N ARG A 311 3.96 -4.84 33.43
CA ARG A 311 2.69 -4.81 34.17
C ARG A 311 1.51 -4.39 33.30
N ASN A 312 1.69 -3.41 32.42
CA ASN A 312 0.56 -2.80 31.71
C ASN A 312 0.36 -3.34 30.29
N VAL A 313 1.40 -3.89 29.67
CA VAL A 313 1.32 -4.48 28.32
C VAL A 313 1.28 -6.00 28.39
N VAL A 314 2.24 -6.64 29.06
CA VAL A 314 2.33 -8.12 29.04
C VAL A 314 1.20 -8.77 29.83
N GLU A 315 0.85 -8.26 31.02
CA GLU A 315 -0.28 -8.81 31.80
C GLU A 315 -1.63 -8.54 31.12
N ALA A 316 -1.78 -7.41 30.42
CA ALA A 316 -2.97 -7.08 29.65
C ALA A 316 -3.17 -8.08 28.50
N ILE A 317 -2.09 -8.39 27.76
CA ILE A 317 -2.10 -9.41 26.69
C ILE A 317 -2.43 -10.78 27.27
N TYR A 318 -1.85 -11.15 28.41
CA TYR A 318 -2.16 -12.42 29.09
C TYR A 318 -3.63 -12.50 29.53
N SER A 319 -4.24 -11.36 29.86
CA SER A 319 -5.66 -11.24 30.22
C SER A 319 -6.59 -11.20 29.01
N GLY A 320 -6.07 -11.34 27.79
CA GLY A 320 -6.83 -11.42 26.54
C GLY A 320 -7.03 -10.09 25.81
N ILE A 321 -6.36 -9.01 26.23
CA ILE A 321 -6.40 -7.73 25.53
C ILE A 321 -5.51 -7.82 24.27
N PRO A 322 -5.98 -7.38 23.09
CA PRO A 322 -5.15 -7.34 21.88
C PRO A 322 -3.86 -6.52 22.07
N GLU A 323 -2.74 -6.99 21.52
CA GLU A 323 -1.40 -6.40 21.72
C GLU A 323 -1.34 -4.90 21.37
N ILE A 324 -1.95 -4.50 20.25
CA ILE A 324 -1.98 -3.09 19.83
C ILE A 324 -2.79 -2.23 20.82
N GLU A 325 -3.90 -2.75 21.34
CA GLU A 325 -4.74 -2.05 22.32
C GLU A 325 -4.01 -1.92 23.66
N ALA A 326 -3.32 -2.98 24.10
CA ALA A 326 -2.51 -2.97 25.32
C ALA A 326 -1.36 -1.96 25.23
N ILE A 327 -0.63 -1.92 24.11
CA ILE A 327 0.47 -0.96 23.90
C ILE A 327 -0.08 0.46 23.81
N GLN A 328 -1.15 0.71 23.07
CA GLN A 328 -1.74 2.04 22.94
C GLN A 328 -2.24 2.59 24.28
N SER A 329 -2.97 1.78 25.06
CA SER A 329 -3.43 2.16 26.40
C SER A 329 -2.26 2.46 27.34
N TRP A 330 -1.19 1.65 27.27
CA TRP A 330 0.04 1.93 28.03
C TRP A 330 0.69 3.25 27.61
N MET A 331 0.80 3.54 26.31
CA MET A 331 1.36 4.80 25.81
C MET A 331 0.55 6.02 26.29
N GLU A 332 -0.78 5.95 26.29
CA GLU A 332 -1.66 7.01 26.77
C GLU A 332 -1.46 7.28 28.27
N ASN A 333 -1.33 6.22 29.07
CA ASN A 333 -1.07 6.31 30.52
C ASN A 333 0.35 6.80 30.84
N VAL A 334 1.33 6.54 29.99
CA VAL A 334 2.72 7.02 30.16
C VAL A 334 2.88 8.47 29.67
N ALA A 335 2.11 8.88 28.67
CA ALA A 335 2.15 10.23 28.11
C ALA A 335 1.31 11.24 28.91
N THR A 336 0.43 10.77 29.80
CA THR A 336 -0.28 11.61 30.76
C THR A 336 0.60 11.76 31.99
N PRO A 337 1.13 12.96 32.30
CA PRO A 337 1.68 13.21 33.61
C PRO A 337 0.49 13.18 34.57
N GLU A 338 0.28 12.06 35.25
CA GLU A 338 -0.61 12.08 36.40
C GLU A 338 -0.10 13.18 37.33
N ILE A 339 -1.02 14.10 37.58
CA ILE A 339 -1.07 14.98 38.73
C ILE A 339 -0.67 14.13 39.95
N VAL A 340 0.59 14.23 40.34
CA VAL A 340 1.00 13.90 41.71
C VAL A 340 0.48 15.05 42.57
N GLU A 341 -0.83 15.04 42.79
CA GLU A 341 -1.45 15.72 43.91
C GLU A 341 -2.65 14.87 44.39
N ILE A 342 -2.37 14.18 45.51
CA ILE A 342 -3.28 13.80 46.60
C ILE A 342 -4.05 12.48 46.44
N ALA A 343 -3.52 11.43 47.07
CA ALA A 343 -4.12 10.85 48.28
C ALA A 343 -3.03 10.20 49.16
#